data_AF-A0A2H1V7Y4-F1
#
_entry.id   AF-A0A2H1V7Y4-F1
#
_cell.length_a   1.000
_cell.length_b   1.000
_cell.length_c   1.000
_cell.angle_alpha   90.00
_cell.angle_beta   90.00
_cell.angle_gamma   90.00
#
_symmetry.space_group_name_H-M   'P 1'
#
loop_
_entity.id
_entity.type
_entity.pdbx_description
1 polymer ?
#
loop_
_entity_poly.entity_id
_entity_poly.type
_entity_poly.pdbx_seq_one_letter_code
_entity_poly.pdbx_strand_id
1 'polypeptide(L)'
;ADDRNMTQLCTMFITSVTTCLALGFFMWNGGDITLEASKLSEAMYCSGWQNCYGQSSVRIRKLVVNAVRQAQNPVVYKTLGIVEFSYESYVRLVKMPYSAVSVFY
;
A
#
# COMPACT_ATOMS: atom_id res chain seq x y z
N ALA A 1 32.29 11.65 -27.45
CA ALA A 1 30.83 11.87 -27.38
C ALA A 1 30.11 10.55 -27.13
N ASP A 2 30.59 9.46 -27.73
CA ASP A 2 30.05 8.09 -27.59
C ASP A 2 30.04 7.56 -26.15
N ASP A 3 31.15 7.68 -25.41
CA ASP A 3 31.23 7.24 -24.00
C ASP A 3 30.23 7.94 -23.06
N ARG A 4 29.93 9.22 -23.33
CA ARG A 4 28.96 9.98 -22.51
C ARG A 4 27.55 9.47 -22.75
N ASN A 5 27.21 9.15 -24.00
CA ASN A 5 25.91 8.62 -24.37
C ASN A 5 25.69 7.21 -23.80
N MET A 6 26.72 6.36 -23.85
CA MET A 6 26.72 5.03 -23.23
C MET A 6 26.55 5.12 -21.70
N THR A 7 27.26 6.04 -21.04
CA THR A 7 27.14 6.25 -19.59
C THR A 7 25.75 6.75 -19.19
N GLN A 8 25.16 7.65 -20.00
CA GLN A 8 23.80 8.14 -19.80
C GLN A 8 22.75 7.03 -19.94
N LEU A 9 22.87 6.17 -20.97
CA LEU A 9 21.98 5.01 -21.14
C LEU A 9 22.07 4.04 -19.96
N CYS A 10 23.29 3.73 -19.50
CA CYS A 10 23.48 2.88 -18.32
C CYS A 10 22.83 3.50 -17.08
N THR A 11 22.95 4.81 -16.90
CA THR A 11 22.35 5.52 -15.75
C THR A 11 20.82 5.52 -15.82
N MET A 12 20.23 5.67 -17.02
CA MET A 12 18.77 5.58 -17.21
C MET A 12 18.24 4.17 -16.91
N PHE A 13 18.95 3.12 -17.33
CA PHE A 13 18.58 1.74 -17.00
C PHE A 13 18.69 1.45 -15.51
N ILE A 14 19.78 1.88 -14.87
CA ILE A 14 19.97 1.67 -13.43
C ILE A 14 18.88 2.40 -12.65
N THR A 15 18.60 3.66 -12.97
CA THR A 15 17.56 4.44 -12.27
C THR A 15 16.15 3.89 -12.49
N SER A 16 15.81 3.38 -13.67
CA SER A 16 14.51 2.75 -13.93
C SER A 16 14.35 1.44 -13.16
N VAL A 17 15.40 0.62 -13.08
CA VAL A 17 15.39 -0.61 -12.29
C VAL A 17 15.31 -0.30 -10.79
N THR A 18 16.09 0.66 -10.30
CA THR A 18 16.07 1.06 -8.89
C THR A 18 14.70 1.60 -8.48
N THR A 19 14.07 2.42 -9.31
CA THR A 19 12.72 2.94 -9.02
C THR A 19 11.67 1.83 -9.03
N CYS A 20 11.72 0.88 -9.97
CA CYS A 20 10.84 -0.29 -9.96
C CYS A 20 10.99 -1.15 -8.68
N LEU A 21 12.24 -1.41 -8.27
CA LEU A 21 12.53 -2.17 -7.05
C LEU A 21 12.03 -1.45 -5.80
N ALA A 22 12.23 -0.13 -5.71
CA ALA A 22 11.72 0.67 -4.59
C ALA A 22 10.19 0.61 -4.51
N LEU A 23 9.49 0.79 -5.63
CA LEU A 23 8.02 0.71 -5.69
C LEU A 23 7.52 -0.69 -5.32
N GLY A 24 8.19 -1.75 -5.79
CA GLY A 24 7.88 -3.12 -5.42
C GLY A 24 8.06 -3.39 -3.92
N PHE A 25 9.15 -2.89 -3.32
CA PHE A 25 9.38 -3.01 -1.89
C PHE A 25 8.32 -2.27 -1.07
N PHE A 26 7.97 -1.04 -1.44
CA PHE A 26 6.90 -0.29 -0.77
C PHE A 26 5.55 -0.99 -0.88
N MET A 27 5.24 -1.56 -2.05
CA MET A 27 3.98 -2.27 -2.26
C MET A 27 3.91 -3.57 -1.48
N TRP A 28 5.02 -4.31 -1.39
CA TRP A 28 5.11 -5.52 -0.58
C TRP A 28 4.81 -5.22 0.90
N ASN A 29 5.50 -4.23 1.46
CA ASN A 29 5.29 -3.82 2.86
C ASN A 29 3.87 -3.26 3.07
N GLY A 30 3.33 -2.50 2.12
CA GLY A 30 1.94 -1.99 2.19
C GLY A 30 0.89 -3.10 2.12
N GLY A 31 1.16 -4.17 1.36
CA GLY A 31 0.32 -5.36 1.29
C GLY A 31 0.23 -6.09 2.62
N ASP A 32 1.37 -6.32 3.27
CA ASP A 32 1.42 -6.95 4.60
C ASP A 32 0.64 -6.13 5.64
N ILE A 33 0.79 -4.80 5.64
CA ILE A 33 0.08 -3.91 6.58
C ILE A 33 -1.43 -3.89 6.29
N THR A 34 -1.84 -3.88 5.02
CA THR A 34 -3.27 -3.91 4.64
C THR A 34 -3.91 -5.24 5.04
N LEU A 35 -3.17 -6.34 4.89
CA LEU A 35 -3.59 -7.67 5.29
C LEU A 35 -3.73 -7.76 6.81
N GLU A 36 -2.78 -7.24 7.56
CA GLU A 36 -2.85 -7.21 9.02
C GLU A 36 -3.97 -6.28 9.53
N ALA A 37 -4.17 -5.13 8.88
CA ALA A 37 -5.28 -4.22 9.18
C ALA A 37 -6.66 -4.86 8.97
N SER A 38 -6.81 -5.76 7.99
CA SER A 38 -8.08 -6.48 7.77
C SER A 38 -8.44 -7.39 8.97
N LYS A 39 -7.44 -8.05 9.57
CA LYS A 39 -7.58 -8.93 10.74
C LYS A 39 -7.84 -8.17 12.03
N LEU A 40 -7.44 -6.89 12.11
CA LEU A 40 -7.59 -6.06 13.29
C LEU A 40 -9.06 -5.89 13.71
N SER A 41 -9.97 -5.73 12.75
CA SER A 41 -11.40 -5.54 13.02
C SER A 41 -12.03 -6.77 13.71
N GLU A 42 -11.66 -7.97 13.27
CA GLU A 42 -12.11 -9.24 13.85
C GLU A 42 -11.50 -9.45 15.23
N ALA A 43 -10.19 -9.19 15.39
CA ALA A 43 -9.52 -9.27 16.69
C ALA A 43 -10.14 -8.31 17.72
N MET A 44 -10.49 -7.08 17.31
CA MET A 44 -11.20 -6.12 18.16
C MET A 44 -12.59 -6.62 18.56
N TYR A 45 -13.33 -7.22 17.63
CA TYR A 45 -14.65 -7.79 17.93
C TYR A 45 -14.57 -8.97 18.91
N CYS A 46 -13.55 -9.83 18.75
CA CYS A 46 -13.30 -11.00 19.56
C CYS A 46 -12.54 -10.72 20.88
N SER A 47 -12.24 -9.45 21.19
CA SER A 47 -11.48 -9.04 22.39
C SER A 47 -12.16 -9.30 23.74
N GLY A 48 -13.40 -9.82 23.75
CA GLY A 48 -14.14 -10.13 24.97
C GLY A 48 -14.71 -8.89 25.67
N TRP A 49 -14.92 -7.79 24.95
CA TRP A 49 -15.49 -6.53 25.45
C TRP A 49 -16.84 -6.70 26.15
N GLN A 50 -17.55 -7.80 25.88
CA GLN A 50 -18.81 -8.18 26.50
C GLN A 50 -18.66 -8.57 27.98
N ASN A 51 -17.46 -8.94 28.43
CA ASN A 51 -17.19 -9.32 29.82
C ASN A 51 -16.95 -8.12 30.75
N CYS A 52 -17.06 -6.89 30.24
CA CYS A 52 -16.98 -5.68 31.06
C CYS A 52 -18.33 -5.37 31.71
N TYR A 53 -18.35 -5.19 33.04
CA TYR A 53 -19.55 -4.90 33.82
C TYR A 53 -19.61 -3.44 34.29
N GLY A 54 -20.82 -2.96 34.63
CA GLY A 54 -21.05 -1.63 35.19
C GLY A 54 -20.83 -0.48 34.21
N GLN A 55 -20.44 0.69 34.72
CA GLN A 55 -20.24 1.92 33.91
C GLN A 55 -19.13 1.77 32.86
N SER A 56 -18.13 0.93 33.11
CA SER A 56 -17.06 0.61 32.16
C SER A 56 -17.59 -0.09 30.90
N SER A 57 -18.66 -0.89 31.01
CA SER A 57 -19.28 -1.61 29.90
C SER A 57 -19.80 -0.67 28.79
N VAL A 58 -20.47 0.41 29.19
CA VAL A 58 -21.08 1.37 28.24
C VAL A 58 -20.00 2.12 27.45
N ARG A 59 -18.92 2.52 28.13
CA ARG A 59 -17.80 3.25 27.50
C ARG A 59 -16.99 2.35 26.58
N ILE A 60 -16.68 1.12 27.01
CA ILE A 60 -15.93 0.15 26.21
C ILE A 60 -16.72 -0.26 24.98
N ARG A 61 -18.02 -0.52 25.11
CA ARG A 61 -18.88 -0.88 23.97
C ARG A 61 -18.90 0.21 22.90
N LYS A 62 -19.04 1.49 23.28
CA LYS A 62 -18.99 2.62 22.34
C LYS A 62 -17.63 2.72 21.65
N LEU A 63 -16.54 2.54 22.42
CA LEU A 63 -15.19 2.61 21.90
C LEU A 63 -14.90 1.48 20.91
N VAL A 64 -15.26 0.24 21.24
CA VAL A 64 -15.05 -0.94 20.39
C VAL A 64 -15.86 -0.83 19.11
N VAL A 65 -17.13 -0.41 19.18
CA VAL A 65 -17.96 -0.21 17.98
C VAL A 65 -17.36 0.85 17.06
N ASN A 66 -16.88 1.97 17.63
CA ASN A 66 -16.25 3.02 16.82
C ASN A 66 -14.91 2.55 16.22
N ALA A 67 -14.11 1.82 16.98
CA ALA A 67 -12.84 1.27 16.53
C ALA A 67 -13.02 0.22 15.42
N VAL A 68 -13.96 -0.70 15.55
CA VAL A 68 -14.31 -1.69 14.51
C VAL A 68 -14.83 -0.98 13.25
N ARG A 69 -15.70 0.02 13.40
CA ARG A 69 -16.20 0.81 12.27
C ARG A 69 -15.07 1.53 11.53
N GLN A 70 -14.08 2.04 12.26
CA GLN A 70 -12.92 2.69 11.66
C GLN A 70 -11.97 1.68 11.00
N ALA A 71 -11.77 0.51 11.59
CA ALA A 71 -10.94 -0.57 11.04
C ALA A 71 -11.55 -1.23 9.79
N GLN A 72 -12.87 -1.21 9.65
CA GLN A 72 -13.56 -1.68 8.44
C GLN A 72 -13.37 -0.75 7.23
N ASN A 73 -12.99 0.50 7.45
CA ASN A 73 -12.65 1.39 6.35
C ASN A 73 -11.27 0.95 5.83
N PRO A 74 -11.17 0.35 4.62
CA PRO A 74 -9.91 -0.16 4.12
C PRO A 74 -8.89 0.97 4.12
N VAL A 75 -7.76 0.75 4.82
CA VAL A 75 -6.60 1.64 4.76
C VAL A 75 -5.97 1.43 3.39
N VAL A 76 -6.61 1.98 2.36
CA VAL A 76 -6.04 2.03 1.03
C VAL A 76 -4.85 2.96 1.15
N TYR A 77 -3.65 2.40 0.99
CA TYR A 77 -2.41 3.17 0.90
C TYR A 77 -2.50 4.11 -0.30
N LYS A 78 -3.01 5.32 -0.06
CA LYS A 78 -2.99 6.42 -1.01
C LYS A 78 -1.70 7.18 -0.82
N THR A 79 -0.64 6.79 -1.52
CA THR A 79 0.52 7.66 -1.66
C THR A 79 0.06 8.93 -2.38
N LEU A 80 0.19 10.08 -1.71
CA LEU A 80 -0.16 11.42 -2.23
C LEU A 80 -1.65 11.65 -2.57
N GLY A 81 -2.59 10.83 -2.06
CA GLY A 81 -4.04 11.04 -2.29
C GLY A 81 -4.52 10.86 -3.74
N ILE A 82 -3.60 10.67 -4.69
CA ILE A 82 -3.83 10.65 -6.14
C ILE A 82 -3.54 9.26 -6.73
N VAL A 83 -2.58 8.53 -6.18
CA VAL A 83 -2.20 7.20 -6.68
C VAL A 83 -2.61 6.15 -5.66
N GLU A 84 -3.67 5.40 -5.99
CA GLU A 84 -3.98 4.17 -5.29
C GLU A 84 -2.94 3.12 -5.69
N PHE A 85 -2.11 2.74 -4.72
CA PHE A 85 -1.02 1.78 -4.92
C PHE A 85 -1.58 0.36 -4.88
N SER A 86 -2.31 -0.03 -5.93
CA SER A 86 -2.74 -1.41 -6.14
C SER A 86 -1.71 -2.16 -7.00
N TYR A 87 -1.78 -3.50 -6.97
CA TYR A 87 -1.01 -4.35 -7.90
C TYR A 87 -1.21 -3.95 -9.36
N GLU A 88 -2.42 -3.48 -9.70
CA GLU A 88 -2.73 -2.98 -11.02
C GLU A 88 -1.90 -1.75 -11.40
N SER A 89 -1.73 -0.79 -10.48
CA SER A 89 -0.90 0.39 -10.68
C SER A 89 0.58 0.03 -10.86
N TYR A 90 1.10 -0.94 -10.11
CA TYR A 90 2.48 -1.44 -10.31
C TYR A 90 2.66 -2.08 -11.69
N VAL A 91 1.75 -2.96 -12.10
CA VAL A 91 1.79 -3.60 -13.43
C VAL A 91 1.69 -2.56 -14.55
N ARG A 92 0.87 -1.51 -14.37
CA ARG A 92 0.80 -0.38 -15.30
C ARG A 92 2.13 0.37 -15.37
N LEU A 93 2.76 0.69 -14.23
CA LEU A 93 4.06 1.36 -14.19
C LEU A 93 5.17 0.55 -14.88
N VAL A 94 5.17 -0.78 -14.72
CA VAL A 94 6.12 -1.66 -15.42
C VAL A 94 5.84 -1.74 -16.93
N LYS A 95 4.58 -1.65 -17.35
CA LYS A 95 4.18 -1.67 -18.77
C LYS A 95 4.40 -0.35 -19.49
N MET A 96 4.34 0.79 -18.80
CA MET A 96 4.54 2.12 -19.37
C MET A 96 5.85 2.28 -20.16
N PRO A 97 7.04 1.87 -19.67
CA PRO A 97 8.27 1.98 -20.44
C PRO A 97 8.26 1.09 -21.69
N TYR A 98 7.70 -0.12 -21.60
CA TYR A 98 7.54 -1.00 -22.77
C TYR A 98 6.62 -0.35 -23.83
N SER A 99 5.49 0.20 -23.39
CA SER A 99 4.53 0.89 -24.27
C SER A 99 5.11 2.16 -24.88
N ALA A 100 5.93 2.91 -24.14
CA ALA A 100 6.57 4.11 -24.67
C ALA A 100 7.56 3.72 -25.78
N VAL A 101 8.41 2.73 -25.54
CA VAL A 101 9.36 2.24 -26.54
C VAL A 101 8.64 1.72 -27.79
N SER A 102 7.56 0.95 -27.65
CA SER A 102 6.78 0.45 -28.79
C SER A 102 6.02 1.52 -29.58
N VAL A 103 5.84 2.72 -29.01
CA VAL A 103 5.23 3.86 -29.73
C VAL A 103 6.29 4.66 -30.47
N PHE A 104 7.49 4.76 -29.91
CA PHE A 104 8.60 5.50 -30.52
C PHE A 104 9.44 4.67 -31.51
N TYR A 105 9.31 3.34 -31.49
CA TYR A 105 9.96 2.39 -32.40
C TYR A 105 8.92 1.46 -33.03
#